data_AF-A0A059DUH5-F1
#
_entry.id   AF-A0A059DUH5-F1
#
_cell.length_a   1.000
_cell.length_b   1.000
_cell.length_c   1.000
_cell.angle_alpha   90.00
_cell.angle_beta   90.00
_cell.angle_gamma   90.00
#
_symmetry.space_group_name_H-M   'P 1'
#
loop_
_entity.id
_entity.type
_entity.pdbx_description
1 polymer ?
#
loop_
_entity_poly.entity_id
_entity_poly.type
_entity_poly.pdbx_seq_one_letter_code
_entity_poly.pdbx_strand_id
1 'polypeptide(L)'
;MDAVGDTCFERANAWIVDTPLGSGGSVHRGGKTSGYVDHGHHAGFNINMYRQIGGYDETFSHNEDAEYDERVVQAGGKIFLDSDIRIRYIPRGSVGRLAKQYFNYGKGRARNVRKHGQRLKIRQALPIFALLASAGGFLASPVFLPALILPLGYIGVLAAASMAVAVWKRSPCGLLAGLISGTMHMSWAAGFLNEAIAGTRR
;
A
#
# COMPACT_ATOMS: atom_id res chain seq x y z
N MET A 1 7.84 -6.89 -11.19
CA MET A 1 6.92 -7.95 -10.69
C MET A 1 5.70 -8.00 -11.60
N ASP A 2 5.14 -9.19 -11.80
CA ASP A 2 3.91 -9.43 -12.55
C ASP A 2 2.86 -10.05 -11.63
N ALA A 3 1.88 -9.25 -11.22
CA ALA A 3 0.77 -9.74 -10.41
C ALA A 3 -0.20 -10.58 -11.26
N VAL A 4 -0.54 -11.77 -10.77
CA VAL A 4 -1.49 -12.70 -11.40
C VAL A 4 -2.39 -13.34 -10.34
N GLY A 5 -3.42 -14.06 -10.76
CA GLY A 5 -4.31 -14.76 -9.84
C GLY A 5 -5.22 -15.76 -10.53
N ASP A 6 -5.66 -16.77 -9.78
CA ASP A 6 -6.47 -17.87 -10.31
C ASP A 6 -7.96 -17.64 -10.02
N THR A 7 -8.28 -17.15 -8.82
CA THR A 7 -9.66 -16.80 -8.43
C THR A 7 -10.08 -15.42 -8.92
N CYS A 8 -11.40 -15.14 -9.01
CA CYS A 8 -11.88 -13.79 -9.34
C CYS A 8 -11.32 -12.72 -8.40
N PHE A 9 -11.21 -13.02 -7.09
CA PHE A 9 -10.67 -12.08 -6.12
C PHE A 9 -9.19 -11.80 -6.38
N GLU A 10 -8.37 -12.84 -6.59
CA GLU A 10 -6.95 -12.67 -6.86
C GLU A 10 -6.69 -11.97 -8.19
N ARG A 11 -7.46 -12.29 -9.24
CA ARG A 11 -7.39 -11.59 -10.54
C ARG A 11 -7.68 -10.11 -10.38
N ALA A 12 -8.80 -9.76 -9.74
CA ALA A 12 -9.17 -8.37 -9.52
C ALA A 12 -8.12 -7.64 -8.67
N ASN A 13 -7.57 -8.31 -7.65
CA ASN A 13 -6.50 -7.78 -6.81
C ASN A 13 -5.23 -7.54 -7.64
N ALA A 14 -4.81 -8.51 -8.44
CA ALA A 14 -3.66 -8.42 -9.32
C ALA A 14 -3.80 -7.27 -10.33
N TRP A 15 -5.01 -7.00 -10.84
CA TRP A 15 -5.25 -5.92 -11.79
C TRP A 15 -5.14 -4.52 -11.17
N ILE A 16 -5.33 -4.38 -9.86
CA ILE A 16 -5.33 -3.08 -9.20
C ILE A 16 -4.12 -2.82 -8.29
N VAL A 17 -3.46 -3.87 -7.78
CA VAL A 17 -2.44 -3.75 -6.72
C VAL A 17 -1.30 -2.81 -7.10
N ASP A 18 -0.94 -2.78 -8.39
CA ASP A 18 0.15 -1.96 -8.94
C ASP A 18 -0.36 -0.66 -9.59
N THR A 19 -1.66 -0.38 -9.52
CA THR A 19 -2.28 0.85 -10.02
C THR A 19 -2.44 1.88 -8.88
N PRO A 20 -2.63 3.19 -9.20
CA PRO A 20 -2.93 4.20 -8.18
C PRO A 20 -4.18 3.90 -7.34
N LEU A 21 -5.10 3.06 -7.83
CA LEU A 21 -6.29 2.62 -7.09
C LEU A 21 -5.99 1.56 -6.02
N GLY A 22 -4.84 0.88 -6.08
CA GLY A 22 -4.42 -0.11 -5.09
C GLY A 22 -3.28 0.43 -4.24
N SER A 23 -2.07 -0.11 -4.45
CA SER A 23 -0.85 0.36 -3.78
C SER A 23 0.16 1.01 -4.74
N GLY A 24 -0.23 1.19 -6.00
CA GLY A 24 0.63 1.59 -7.09
C GLY A 24 1.09 3.05 -7.09
N GLY A 25 2.04 3.35 -7.98
CA GLY A 25 2.76 4.62 -8.04
C GLY A 25 4.18 4.57 -7.44
N SER A 26 4.66 3.38 -7.05
CA SER A 26 6.07 3.14 -6.77
C SER A 26 6.73 2.42 -7.95
N VAL A 27 7.90 2.92 -8.38
CA VAL A 27 8.59 2.45 -9.59
C VAL A 27 8.91 0.95 -9.53
N HIS A 28 9.17 0.38 -8.35
CA HIS A 28 9.48 -1.05 -8.16
C HIS A 28 8.31 -2.02 -8.33
N ARG A 29 7.05 -1.58 -8.31
CA ARG A 29 5.87 -2.46 -8.44
C ARG A 29 5.34 -2.60 -9.86
N GLY A 30 6.01 -2.00 -10.84
CA GLY A 30 5.57 -2.06 -12.24
C GLY A 30 6.53 -1.41 -13.22
N GLY A 31 7.75 -1.09 -12.80
CA GLY A 31 8.78 -0.50 -13.66
C GLY A 31 9.01 -1.39 -14.87
N LYS A 32 8.89 -0.78 -16.05
CA LYS A 32 9.28 -1.35 -17.34
C LYS A 32 10.67 -0.86 -17.79
N THR A 33 11.31 -0.07 -16.94
CA THR A 33 12.59 0.56 -17.22
C THR A 33 13.48 0.36 -16.01
N SER A 34 14.68 -0.16 -16.25
CA SER A 34 15.70 -0.28 -15.22
C SER A 34 16.21 1.09 -14.79
N GLY A 35 16.57 1.23 -13.52
CA GLY A 35 17.05 2.51 -13.00
C GLY A 35 17.14 2.56 -11.48
N TYR A 36 17.71 3.64 -10.97
CA TYR A 36 17.79 3.87 -9.53
C TYR A 36 16.42 4.28 -8.97
N VAL A 37 16.05 3.69 -7.84
CA VAL A 37 14.76 3.87 -7.18
C VAL A 37 14.95 4.04 -5.67
N ASP A 38 13.93 4.60 -5.00
CA ASP A 38 13.97 4.80 -3.54
C ASP A 38 13.77 3.51 -2.72
N HIS A 39 13.21 2.46 -3.33
CA HIS A 39 12.82 1.24 -2.62
C HIS A 39 12.78 0.07 -3.59
N GLY A 40 13.38 -1.05 -3.18
CA GLY A 40 13.36 -2.33 -3.89
C GLY A 40 12.48 -3.35 -3.16
N HIS A 41 11.67 -4.08 -3.92
CA HIS A 41 10.86 -5.18 -3.40
C HIS A 41 11.34 -6.48 -4.04
N HIS A 42 11.50 -7.55 -3.25
CA HIS A 42 12.18 -8.79 -3.68
C HIS A 42 13.61 -8.57 -4.19
N ALA A 43 14.42 -7.85 -3.40
CA ALA A 43 15.77 -7.45 -3.79
C ALA A 43 16.82 -8.56 -3.56
N GLY A 44 17.86 -8.55 -4.41
CA GLY A 44 19.15 -9.13 -4.08
C GLY A 44 20.00 -8.11 -3.31
N PHE A 45 20.89 -8.58 -2.43
CA PHE A 45 21.69 -7.70 -1.57
C PHE A 45 23.17 -7.81 -1.90
N ASN A 46 23.85 -6.66 -1.94
CA ASN A 46 25.30 -6.64 -1.77
C ASN A 46 25.63 -7.00 -0.31
N ILE A 47 26.29 -8.14 -0.11
CA ILE A 47 26.53 -8.69 1.23
C ILE A 47 27.40 -7.77 2.11
N ASN A 48 28.30 -6.99 1.51
CA ASN A 48 29.14 -6.06 2.25
C ASN A 48 28.31 -4.90 2.79
N MET A 49 27.44 -4.31 1.96
CA MET A 49 26.50 -3.27 2.41
C MET A 49 25.57 -3.81 3.50
N TYR A 50 24.97 -4.99 3.28
CA TYR A 50 24.05 -5.61 4.25
C TYR A 50 24.69 -5.77 5.64
N ARG A 51 25.92 -6.29 5.69
CA ARG A 51 26.65 -6.44 6.95
C ARG A 51 27.07 -5.10 7.55
N GLN A 52 27.51 -4.15 6.72
CA GLN A 52 27.95 -2.83 7.16
C GLN A 52 26.85 -2.06 7.91
N ILE A 53 25.61 -2.11 7.41
CA ILE A 53 24.48 -1.40 8.05
C ILE A 53 23.71 -2.25 9.07
N GLY A 54 24.18 -3.47 9.37
CA GLY A 54 23.62 -4.34 10.40
C GLY A 54 22.38 -5.15 9.99
N GLY A 55 22.16 -5.36 8.69
CA GLY A 55 21.04 -6.16 8.18
C GLY A 55 19.67 -5.55 8.46
N TYR A 56 18.61 -6.37 8.53
CA TYR A 56 17.26 -5.91 8.87
C TYR A 56 17.15 -5.54 10.35
N ASP A 57 16.38 -4.49 10.65
CA ASP A 57 15.98 -4.21 12.02
C ASP A 57 14.93 -5.24 12.46
N GLU A 58 15.34 -6.20 13.29
CA GLU A 58 14.49 -7.30 13.77
C GLU A 58 13.28 -6.81 14.59
N THR A 59 13.27 -5.56 15.06
CA THR A 59 12.10 -5.01 15.73
C THR A 59 10.96 -4.76 14.74
N PHE A 60 11.20 -4.69 13.43
CA PHE A 60 10.18 -4.54 12.39
C PHE A 60 9.63 -5.91 11.98
N SER A 61 8.35 -6.14 12.26
CA SER A 61 7.65 -7.33 11.76
C SER A 61 7.14 -7.17 10.32
N HIS A 62 7.00 -5.92 9.85
CA HIS A 62 6.52 -5.56 8.53
C HIS A 62 7.15 -4.24 8.12
N ASN A 63 7.36 -4.05 6.82
CA ASN A 63 7.98 -2.84 6.25
C ASN A 63 9.44 -2.65 6.70
N GLU A 64 10.10 -3.75 7.10
CA GLU A 64 11.52 -3.90 7.43
C GLU A 64 12.41 -3.70 6.19
N ASP A 65 11.90 -4.08 5.02
CA ASP A 65 12.53 -3.86 3.72
C ASP A 65 12.66 -2.37 3.40
N ALA A 66 11.58 -1.61 3.54
CA ALA A 66 11.58 -0.17 3.35
C ALA A 66 12.35 0.58 4.47
N GLU A 67 12.51 -0.03 5.64
CA GLU A 67 13.34 0.50 6.73
C GLU A 67 14.83 0.29 6.42
N TYR A 68 15.19 -0.88 5.91
CA TYR A 68 16.55 -1.18 5.47
C TYR A 68 16.97 -0.32 4.28
N ASP A 69 16.10 -0.19 3.28
CA ASP A 69 16.36 0.64 2.10
C ASP A 69 16.65 2.10 2.47
N GLU A 70 15.94 2.62 3.47
CA GLU A 70 16.21 3.95 4.01
C GLU A 70 17.63 4.03 4.61
N ARG A 71 18.03 3.06 5.42
CA ARG A 71 19.39 3.02 5.99
C ARG A 71 20.46 2.85 4.92
N VAL A 72 20.20 2.09 3.85
CA VAL A 72 21.10 1.98 2.70
C VAL A 72 21.31 3.35 2.05
N VAL A 73 20.24 4.09 1.79
CA VAL A 73 20.32 5.42 1.17
C VAL A 73 21.01 6.42 2.10
N GLN A 74 20.72 6.40 3.40
CA GLN A 74 21.40 7.24 4.40
C GLN A 74 22.91 6.94 4.49
N ALA A 75 23.32 5.69 4.26
CA ALA A 75 24.72 5.29 4.17
C ALA A 75 25.38 5.61 2.81
N GLY A 76 24.70 6.34 1.92
CA GLY A 76 25.18 6.69 0.58
C GLY A 76 25.05 5.59 -0.47
N GLY A 77 24.36 4.49 -0.13
CA GLY A 77 24.03 3.41 -1.04
C GLY A 77 22.95 3.81 -2.05
N LYS A 78 22.80 2.98 -3.08
CA LYS A 78 21.78 3.15 -4.12
C LYS A 78 21.08 1.83 -4.37
N ILE A 79 19.80 1.92 -4.68
CA ILE A 79 18.97 0.77 -5.00
C ILE A 79 18.65 0.82 -6.49
N PHE A 80 19.01 -0.24 -7.20
CA PHE A 80 18.76 -0.35 -8.64
C PHE A 80 17.63 -1.34 -8.89
N LEU A 81 16.59 -0.88 -9.58
CA LEU A 81 15.55 -1.75 -10.13
C LEU A 81 16.05 -2.26 -11.48
N ASP A 82 16.17 -3.58 -11.60
CA ASP A 82 16.31 -4.25 -12.89
C ASP A 82 14.92 -4.69 -13.38
N SER A 83 14.44 -4.10 -14.47
CA SER A 83 13.11 -4.41 -15.00
C SER A 83 13.03 -5.76 -15.71
N ASP A 84 14.16 -6.36 -16.07
CA ASP A 84 14.23 -7.63 -16.82
C ASP A 84 14.11 -8.83 -15.89
N ILE A 85 14.44 -8.65 -14.60
CA ILE A 85 14.24 -9.67 -13.56
C ILE A 85 12.76 -9.67 -13.14
N ARG A 86 11.99 -10.57 -13.74
CA ARG A 86 10.54 -10.71 -13.48
C ARG A 86 10.25 -11.80 -12.46
N ILE A 87 9.32 -11.51 -11.56
CA ILE A 87 8.78 -12.46 -10.58
C ILE A 87 7.26 -12.43 -10.69
N ARG A 88 6.66 -13.63 -10.72
CA ARG A 88 5.21 -13.82 -10.65
C ARG A 88 4.76 -13.70 -9.20
N TYR A 89 3.77 -12.85 -8.95
CA TYR A 89 3.22 -12.63 -7.61
C TYR A 89 1.72 -12.91 -7.58
N ILE A 90 1.29 -13.64 -6.56
CA ILE A 90 -0.11 -13.92 -6.30
C ILE A 90 -0.52 -13.11 -5.08
N PRO A 91 -1.39 -12.10 -5.23
CA PRO A 91 -1.84 -11.29 -4.10
C PRO A 91 -2.79 -12.09 -3.20
N ARG A 92 -3.10 -11.55 -2.02
CA ARG A 92 -4.01 -12.22 -1.07
C ARG A 92 -5.37 -12.46 -1.71
N GLY A 93 -5.86 -13.71 -1.62
CA GLY A 93 -7.13 -14.14 -2.22
C GLY A 93 -8.37 -13.97 -1.35
N SER A 94 -8.33 -13.17 -0.27
CA SER A 94 -9.54 -12.87 0.51
C SER A 94 -9.45 -11.53 1.23
N VAL A 95 -10.62 -10.92 1.49
CA VAL A 95 -10.74 -9.63 2.19
C VAL A 95 -10.02 -9.64 3.53
N GLY A 96 -10.25 -10.64 4.38
CA GLY A 96 -9.63 -10.69 5.72
C GLY A 96 -8.09 -10.79 5.66
N ARG A 97 -7.55 -11.60 4.74
CA ARG A 97 -6.08 -11.72 4.56
C ARG A 97 -5.48 -10.44 4.01
N LEU A 98 -6.18 -9.79 3.08
CA LEU A 98 -5.76 -8.51 2.50
C LEU A 98 -5.81 -7.38 3.55
N ALA A 99 -6.88 -7.31 4.33
CA ALA A 99 -7.04 -6.33 5.39
C ALA A 99 -5.92 -6.45 6.43
N LYS A 100 -5.64 -7.66 6.90
CA LYS A 100 -4.53 -7.92 7.84
C LYS A 100 -3.18 -7.49 7.27
N GLN A 101 -2.91 -7.82 6.01
CA GLN A 101 -1.68 -7.41 5.32
C GLN A 101 -1.54 -5.88 5.29
N TYR A 102 -2.56 -5.17 4.81
CA TYR A 102 -2.49 -3.72 4.64
C TYR A 102 -2.50 -2.98 5.98
N PHE A 103 -3.22 -3.48 6.98
CA PHE A 103 -3.14 -2.97 8.34
C PHE A 103 -1.72 -3.02 8.90
N ASN A 104 -1.05 -4.17 8.75
CA ASN A 104 0.33 -4.31 9.20
C ASN A 104 1.30 -3.44 8.40
N TYR A 105 1.08 -3.27 7.08
CA TYR A 105 1.85 -2.33 6.26
C TYR A 105 1.68 -0.88 6.73
N GLY A 106 0.46 -0.48 7.10
CA GLY A 106 0.17 0.82 7.68
C GLY A 106 0.94 1.05 8.99
N LYS A 107 0.90 0.07 9.90
CA LYS A 107 1.67 0.09 11.15
C LYS A 107 3.18 0.21 10.88
N GLY A 108 3.72 -0.66 10.02
CA GLY A 108 5.14 -0.65 9.66
C GLY A 108 5.58 0.71 9.10
N ARG A 109 4.73 1.34 8.26
CA ARG A 109 5.02 2.66 7.72
C ARG A 109 5.01 3.75 8.78
N ALA A 110 4.08 3.74 9.73
CA ALA A 110 4.06 4.67 10.85
C ALA A 110 5.31 4.55 11.73
N ARG A 111 5.77 3.32 11.99
CA ARG A 111 7.03 3.08 12.71
C ARG A 111 8.24 3.61 11.97
N ASN A 112 8.30 3.37 10.65
CA ASN A 112 9.41 3.84 9.82
C ASN A 112 9.46 5.39 9.80
N VAL A 113 8.30 6.05 9.62
CA VAL A 113 8.17 7.53 9.73
C VAL A 113 8.67 8.03 11.09
N ARG A 114 8.28 7.38 12.18
CA ARG A 114 8.72 7.77 13.54
C ARG A 114 10.22 7.55 13.75
N LYS A 115 10.76 6.43 13.29
CA LYS A 115 12.18 6.06 13.47
C LYS A 115 13.11 6.98 12.69
N HIS A 116 12.77 7.27 11.43
CA HIS A 116 13.66 7.96 10.49
C HIS A 116 13.25 9.41 10.20
N GLY A 117 12.17 9.92 10.81
CA GLY A 117 11.68 11.28 10.57
C GLY A 117 11.17 11.53 9.15
N GLN A 118 10.87 10.46 8.40
CA GLN A 118 10.48 10.57 7.00
C GLN A 118 9.12 11.27 6.83
N ARG A 119 9.00 12.09 5.80
CA ARG A 119 7.70 12.64 5.39
C ARG A 119 6.87 11.57 4.67
N LEU A 120 5.57 11.54 4.95
CA LEU A 120 4.64 10.73 4.18
C LEU A 120 4.52 11.26 2.76
N LYS A 121 4.59 10.37 1.78
CA LYS A 121 4.29 10.71 0.39
C LYS A 121 2.78 10.99 0.27
N ILE A 122 2.37 11.93 -0.59
CA ILE A 122 0.95 12.31 -0.75
C ILE A 122 0.05 11.09 -0.96
N ARG A 123 0.48 10.14 -1.81
CA ARG A 123 -0.24 8.86 -2.05
C ARG A 123 -0.48 8.02 -0.79
N GLN A 124 0.39 8.13 0.21
CA GLN A 124 0.24 7.46 1.51
C GLN A 124 -0.67 8.26 2.45
N ALA A 125 -0.74 9.58 2.30
CA ALA A 125 -1.67 10.40 3.09
C ALA A 125 -3.13 10.27 2.62
N LEU A 126 -3.36 10.05 1.32
CA LEU A 126 -4.71 9.95 0.75
C LEU A 126 -5.61 8.90 1.44
N PRO A 127 -5.18 7.65 1.69
CA PRO A 127 -5.99 6.69 2.45
C PRO A 127 -6.36 7.16 3.86
N ILE A 128 -5.48 7.86 4.57
CA ILE A 128 -5.75 8.41 5.90
C ILE A 128 -6.86 9.45 5.82
N PHE A 129 -6.76 10.39 4.88
CA PHE A 129 -7.81 11.40 4.67
C PHE A 129 -9.12 10.77 4.24
N ALA A 130 -9.11 9.76 3.37
CA ALA A 130 -10.32 9.04 2.96
C ALA A 130 -11.01 8.38 4.16
N LEU A 131 -10.26 7.72 5.04
CA LEU A 131 -10.80 7.11 6.25
C LEU A 131 -11.37 8.17 7.22
N LEU A 132 -10.60 9.22 7.52
CA LEU A 132 -11.01 10.27 8.46
C LEU A 132 -12.22 11.06 7.93
N ALA A 133 -12.25 11.40 6.65
CA ALA A 133 -13.37 12.10 6.02
C ALA A 133 -14.63 11.22 5.97
N SER A 134 -14.49 9.93 5.66
CA SER A 134 -15.62 9.00 5.66
C SER A 134 -16.19 8.81 7.07
N ALA A 135 -15.33 8.58 8.06
CA ALA A 135 -15.75 8.44 9.45
C ALA A 135 -16.36 9.72 10.01
N GLY A 136 -15.71 10.87 9.79
CA GLY A 136 -16.22 12.18 10.22
C GLY A 136 -17.54 12.54 9.55
N GLY A 137 -17.66 12.30 8.24
CA GLY A 137 -18.90 12.54 7.50
C GLY A 137 -20.06 11.67 7.99
N PHE A 138 -19.80 10.40 8.28
CA PHE A 138 -20.78 9.50 8.88
C PHE A 138 -21.19 9.93 10.29
N LEU A 139 -20.23 10.31 11.15
CA LEU A 139 -20.53 10.76 12.52
C LEU A 139 -21.29 12.09 12.56
N ALA A 140 -21.08 12.97 11.58
CA ALA A 140 -21.78 14.26 11.49
C ALA A 140 -23.19 14.17 10.88
N SER A 141 -23.54 13.06 10.21
CA SER A 141 -24.81 12.95 9.49
C SER A 141 -26.09 13.12 10.32
N PRO A 142 -26.14 12.77 11.63
CA PRO A 142 -27.33 13.00 12.45
C PRO A 142 -27.68 14.49 12.63
N VAL A 143 -26.69 15.39 12.52
CA VAL A 143 -26.88 16.84 12.69
C VAL A 143 -26.68 17.63 11.39
N PHE A 144 -25.96 17.08 10.42
CA PHE A 144 -25.72 17.67 9.11
C PHE A 144 -25.74 16.59 8.04
N LEU A 145 -26.93 16.26 7.55
CA LEU A 145 -27.14 15.21 6.55
C LEU A 145 -26.23 15.33 5.30
N PRO A 146 -25.94 16.53 4.75
CA PRO A 146 -25.03 16.66 3.62
C PRO A 146 -23.62 16.11 3.88
N ALA A 147 -23.21 15.90 5.14
CA ALA A 147 -21.94 15.26 5.49
C ALA A 147 -21.78 13.85 4.91
N LEU A 148 -22.89 13.15 4.62
CA LEU A 148 -22.87 11.83 3.97
C LEU A 148 -22.25 11.85 2.57
N ILE A 149 -22.09 13.02 1.93
CA ILE A 149 -21.39 13.13 0.65
C ILE A 149 -19.95 12.59 0.72
N LEU A 150 -19.31 12.64 1.88
CA LEU A 150 -17.94 12.15 2.07
C LEU A 150 -17.85 10.62 1.96
N PRO A 151 -18.50 9.82 2.83
CA PRO A 151 -18.49 8.36 2.69
C PRO A 151 -19.17 7.89 1.40
N LEU A 152 -20.28 8.50 0.97
CA LEU A 152 -20.97 8.11 -0.26
C LEU A 152 -20.18 8.44 -1.51
N GLY A 153 -19.51 9.59 -1.54
CA GLY A 153 -18.62 9.98 -2.64
C GLY A 153 -17.45 9.02 -2.76
N TYR A 154 -16.83 8.64 -1.64
CA TYR A 154 -15.76 7.64 -1.64
C TYR A 154 -16.23 6.27 -2.16
N ILE A 155 -17.40 5.79 -1.69
CA ILE A 155 -18.01 4.55 -2.20
C ILE A 155 -18.31 4.68 -3.71
N GLY A 156 -18.81 5.84 -4.16
CA GLY A 156 -19.08 6.12 -5.56
C GLY A 156 -17.81 6.04 -6.43
N VAL A 157 -16.68 6.57 -5.96
CA VAL A 157 -15.38 6.45 -6.62
C VAL A 157 -14.95 4.98 -6.73
N LEU A 158 -15.09 4.19 -5.65
CA LEU A 158 -14.77 2.77 -5.67
C LEU A 158 -15.67 1.98 -6.64
N ALA A 159 -16.97 2.29 -6.68
CA ALA A 159 -17.91 1.68 -7.60
C ALA A 159 -17.58 2.02 -9.07
N ALA A 160 -17.27 3.29 -9.35
CA ALA A 160 -16.84 3.72 -10.68
C ALA A 160 -15.54 3.01 -11.11
N ALA A 161 -14.57 2.90 -10.21
CA ALA A 161 -13.34 2.13 -10.42
C ALA A 161 -13.62 0.65 -10.71
N SER A 162 -14.51 0.00 -9.94
CA SER A 162 -14.98 -1.37 -10.20
C SER A 162 -15.54 -1.54 -11.61
N MET A 163 -16.42 -0.64 -12.03
CA MET A 163 -17.00 -0.68 -13.37
C MET A 163 -15.93 -0.48 -14.45
N ALA A 164 -15.05 0.50 -14.27
CA ALA A 164 -13.96 0.77 -15.21
C ALA A 164 -13.02 -0.43 -15.38
N VAL A 165 -12.63 -1.09 -14.29
CA VAL A 165 -11.77 -2.28 -14.33
C VAL A 165 -12.51 -3.46 -14.97
N ALA A 166 -13.80 -3.66 -14.67
CA ALA A 166 -14.61 -4.71 -15.28
C ALA A 166 -14.71 -4.55 -16.81
N VAL A 167 -14.92 -3.31 -17.28
CA VAL A 167 -14.93 -2.98 -18.72
C VAL A 167 -13.55 -3.16 -19.35
N TRP A 168 -12.50 -2.60 -18.73
CA TRP A 168 -11.13 -2.69 -19.25
C TRP A 168 -10.65 -4.13 -19.41
N LYS A 169 -10.94 -4.98 -18.41
CA LYS A 169 -10.55 -6.39 -18.39
C LYS A 169 -11.57 -7.31 -19.06
N ARG A 170 -12.69 -6.77 -19.52
CA ARG A 170 -13.82 -7.51 -20.11
C ARG A 170 -14.22 -8.72 -19.24
N SER A 171 -14.29 -8.50 -17.93
CA SER A 171 -14.52 -9.58 -16.96
C SER A 171 -15.32 -9.09 -15.76
N PRO A 172 -16.35 -9.84 -15.32
CA PRO A 172 -17.15 -9.47 -14.15
C PRO A 172 -16.33 -9.51 -12.85
N CYS A 173 -15.19 -10.22 -12.81
CA CYS A 173 -14.31 -10.17 -11.64
C CYS A 173 -13.83 -8.74 -11.34
N GLY A 174 -13.75 -7.87 -12.36
CA GLY A 174 -13.31 -6.48 -12.18
C GLY A 174 -14.23 -5.68 -11.24
N LEU A 175 -15.49 -6.11 -11.05
CA LEU A 175 -16.40 -5.51 -10.08
C LEU A 175 -15.91 -5.60 -8.63
N LEU A 176 -14.97 -6.51 -8.33
CA LEU A 176 -14.33 -6.62 -7.02
C LEU A 176 -13.23 -5.58 -6.79
N ALA A 177 -12.79 -4.85 -7.81
CA ALA A 177 -11.68 -3.89 -7.70
C ALA A 177 -11.91 -2.84 -6.60
N GLY A 178 -13.09 -2.22 -6.57
CA GLY A 178 -13.47 -1.24 -5.55
C GLY A 178 -13.50 -1.82 -4.14
N LEU A 179 -13.99 -3.05 -3.95
CA LEU A 179 -13.95 -3.74 -2.65
C LEU A 179 -12.50 -3.96 -2.19
N ILE A 180 -11.63 -4.39 -3.11
CA ILE A 180 -10.22 -4.67 -2.83
C ILE A 180 -9.48 -3.36 -2.53
N SER A 181 -9.61 -2.33 -3.38
CA SER A 181 -9.08 -0.98 -3.15
C SER A 181 -9.54 -0.40 -1.82
N GLY A 182 -10.83 -0.47 -1.53
CA GLY A 182 -11.41 -0.02 -0.27
C GLY A 182 -10.79 -0.74 0.93
N THR A 183 -10.64 -2.06 0.84
CA THR A 183 -9.98 -2.88 1.86
C THR A 183 -8.53 -2.46 2.07
N MET A 184 -7.77 -2.25 0.99
CA MET A 184 -6.37 -1.80 1.04
C MET A 184 -6.26 -0.44 1.73
N HIS A 185 -7.02 0.56 1.26
CA HIS A 185 -6.97 1.93 1.77
C HIS A 185 -7.36 2.01 3.24
N MET A 186 -8.53 1.47 3.60
CA MET A 186 -9.08 1.60 4.95
C MET A 186 -8.25 0.83 5.97
N SER A 187 -7.82 -0.40 5.62
CA SER A 187 -7.00 -1.20 6.54
C SER A 187 -5.63 -0.56 6.74
N TRP A 188 -4.99 -0.09 5.67
CA TRP A 188 -3.71 0.60 5.77
C TRP A 188 -3.80 1.88 6.59
N ALA A 189 -4.80 2.72 6.34
CA ALA A 189 -5.02 3.95 7.09
C ALA A 189 -5.27 3.67 8.58
N ALA A 190 -6.13 2.69 8.89
CA ALA A 190 -6.39 2.28 10.26
C ALA A 190 -5.13 1.78 10.96
N GLY A 191 -4.33 0.94 10.28
CA GLY A 191 -3.05 0.45 10.81
C GLY A 191 -2.05 1.58 11.07
N PHE A 192 -1.93 2.52 10.13
CA PHE A 192 -1.07 3.69 10.29
C PHE A 192 -1.47 4.53 11.50
N LEU A 193 -2.75 4.93 11.59
CA LEU A 193 -3.26 5.76 12.67
C LEU A 193 -3.14 5.05 14.03
N ASN A 194 -3.46 3.76 14.09
CA ASN A 194 -3.34 2.98 15.32
C ASN A 194 -1.90 3.01 15.87
N GLU A 195 -0.90 2.79 15.01
CA GLU A 195 0.50 2.82 15.43
C GLU A 195 1.04 4.23 15.69
N ALA A 196 0.55 5.23 14.96
CA ALA A 196 0.90 6.63 15.20
C ALA A 196 0.41 7.10 16.59
N ILE A 197 -0.80 6.70 16.99
CA ILE A 197 -1.38 7.05 18.30
C ILE A 197 -0.80 6.19 19.42
N ALA A 198 -0.62 4.88 19.21
CA ALA A 198 -0.07 4.01 20.26
C ALA A 198 1.41 4.30 20.53
N GLY A 199 2.16 4.68 19.50
CA GLY A 199 3.59 4.96 19.61
C GLY A 199 3.95 6.32 20.22
N THR A 200 2.99 7.23 20.44
CA THR A 200 3.20 8.45 21.25
C THR A 200 3.03 8.19 22.75
N ARG A 201 2.52 7.03 23.14
CA ARG A 201 2.30 6.63 24.54
C ARG A 201 3.44 5.79 25.12
N ARG A 202 4.51 5.54 24.36
CA ARG A 202 5.71 4.82 24.77
C ARG A 202 6.90 5.75 24.63
#